data_AF-A0A3D3ZP74-F1
#
_entry.id   AF-A0A3D3ZP74-F1
#
_cell.length_a   1.000
_cell.length_b   1.000
_cell.length_c   1.000
_cell.angle_alpha   90.00
_cell.angle_beta   90.00
_cell.angle_gamma   90.00
#
_symmetry.space_group_name_H-M   'P 1'
#
loop_
_entity.id
_entity.type
_entity.pdbx_description
1 polymer ?
#
loop_
_entity_poly.entity_id
_entity_poly.type
_entity_poly.pdbx_seq_one_letter_code
_entity_poly.pdbx_strand_id
1 'polypeptide(L)'
;IILPVGSHYFQHAVHPVSINYAYFDRFEPSMNSMRQIALLCLLDPDIIAETAKLTMELFSEPRKALAALASGEERVPARLFEQTMLDFAAFQQEMADRKPDWVEPGNLDNQQVMAATMIEFDMLREALKLPFVEAVATICTPTTYQMGERVAAGMHAVLKRDPTLRYAIAGHTHMVRIDLVNNGAQSYLNTASWSTRLAMPAPGEVNDALVEWFRHPDWENVPLRDVTQFAFAMINSSAEGPSSASLCVWEGGLKGSYRVLA
;
A
#
# COMPACT_ATOMS: atom_id res chain seq x y z
N ILE A 1 -4.78 -8.09 -23.46
CA ILE A 1 -5.20 -7.40 -22.22
C ILE A 1 -4.05 -6.49 -21.83
N ILE A 2 -4.25 -5.17 -21.82
CA ILE A 2 -3.24 -4.22 -21.32
C ILE A 2 -3.52 -4.10 -19.82
N LEU A 3 -2.51 -4.37 -18.98
CA LEU A 3 -2.68 -4.24 -17.54
C LEU A 3 -2.67 -2.76 -17.15
N PRO A 4 -3.36 -2.35 -16.08
CA PRO A 4 -3.24 -1.01 -15.54
C PRO A 4 -1.78 -0.68 -15.16
N VAL A 5 -1.41 0.61 -15.23
CA VAL A 5 -0.05 1.07 -14.87
C VAL A 5 0.39 0.60 -13.48
N GLY A 6 -0.54 0.56 -12.51
CA GLY A 6 -0.24 0.05 -11.16
C GLY A 6 0.14 -1.45 -11.15
N SER A 7 -0.48 -2.25 -12.00
CA SER A 7 -0.13 -3.67 -12.16
C SER A 7 1.21 -3.85 -12.85
N HIS A 8 1.52 -3.02 -13.86
CA HIS A 8 2.85 -3.00 -14.48
C HIS A 8 3.93 -2.59 -13.48
N TYR A 9 3.70 -1.52 -12.72
CA TYR A 9 4.60 -1.07 -11.65
C TYR A 9 4.82 -2.16 -10.60
N PHE A 10 3.74 -2.82 -10.15
CA PHE A 10 3.85 -3.92 -9.20
C PHE A 10 4.73 -5.05 -9.75
N GLN A 11 4.40 -5.57 -10.94
CA GLN A 11 5.12 -6.69 -11.54
C GLN A 11 6.58 -6.36 -11.85
N HIS A 12 6.86 -5.13 -12.29
CA HIS A 12 8.19 -4.70 -12.70
C HIS A 12 9.08 -4.32 -11.52
N ALA A 13 8.60 -3.51 -10.57
CA ALA A 13 9.46 -2.89 -9.55
C ALA A 13 9.23 -3.40 -8.12
N VAL A 14 7.99 -3.74 -7.76
CA VAL A 14 7.62 -4.09 -6.36
C VAL A 14 7.60 -5.59 -6.12
N HIS A 15 7.44 -6.39 -7.17
CA HIS A 15 7.27 -7.83 -7.07
C HIS A 15 8.41 -8.52 -6.29
N PRO A 16 9.70 -8.19 -6.50
CA PRO A 16 10.78 -8.76 -5.70
C PRO A 16 10.61 -8.53 -4.19
N VAL A 17 10.19 -7.31 -3.80
CA VAL A 17 9.91 -6.98 -2.39
C VAL A 17 8.75 -7.82 -1.87
N SER A 18 7.68 -7.97 -2.64
CA SER A 18 6.50 -8.75 -2.24
C SER A 18 6.80 -10.24 -2.03
N ILE A 19 7.79 -10.79 -2.75
CA ILE A 19 8.20 -12.19 -2.60
C ILE A 19 9.12 -12.35 -1.38
N ASN A 20 10.16 -11.54 -1.30
CA ASN A 20 11.21 -11.71 -0.30
C ASN A 20 10.76 -11.24 1.08
N TYR A 21 9.90 -10.21 1.14
CA TYR A 21 9.46 -9.52 2.35
C TYR A 21 7.93 -9.52 2.47
N ALA A 22 7.29 -10.65 2.16
CA ALA A 22 5.83 -10.82 2.17
C ALA A 22 5.13 -10.49 3.51
N TYR A 23 5.89 -10.38 4.61
CA TYR A 23 5.34 -10.03 5.93
C TYR A 23 4.85 -8.58 5.98
N PHE A 24 5.35 -7.68 5.10
CA PHE A 24 4.88 -6.29 5.05
C PHE A 24 3.38 -6.19 4.78
N ASP A 25 2.85 -7.05 3.92
CA ASP A 25 1.42 -7.10 3.59
C ASP A 25 0.59 -7.74 4.71
N ARG A 26 1.24 -8.35 5.71
CA ARG A 26 0.58 -9.09 6.81
C ARG A 26 0.53 -8.32 8.12
N PHE A 27 1.30 -7.25 8.27
CA PHE A 27 1.30 -6.45 9.50
C PHE A 27 -0.05 -5.76 9.75
N GLU A 28 -0.46 -5.75 11.02
CA GLU A 28 -1.62 -5.06 11.56
C GLU A 28 -1.17 -4.14 12.73
N PRO A 29 -1.32 -2.81 12.60
CA PRO A 29 -1.77 -2.08 11.39
C PRO A 29 -0.76 -2.21 10.25
N SER A 30 -1.22 -1.97 9.01
CA SER A 30 -0.34 -2.09 7.84
C SER A 30 0.79 -1.06 7.89
N MET A 31 2.01 -1.53 7.58
CA MET A 31 3.17 -0.66 7.46
C MET A 31 3.08 0.13 6.16
N ASN A 32 3.11 1.46 6.24
CA ASN A 32 3.08 2.31 5.04
C ASN A 32 4.36 2.13 4.19
N SER A 33 4.29 2.45 2.89
CA SER A 33 5.41 2.26 1.97
C SER A 33 6.68 3.02 2.36
N MET A 34 6.56 4.20 3.00
CA MET A 34 7.74 4.97 3.43
C MET A 34 8.51 4.22 4.54
N ARG A 35 7.80 3.64 5.50
CA ARG A 35 8.39 2.78 6.55
C ARG A 35 8.95 1.49 5.97
N GLN A 36 8.28 0.87 5.00
CA GLN A 36 8.81 -0.32 4.31
C GLN A 36 10.13 -0.01 3.60
N ILE A 37 10.20 1.09 2.85
CA ILE A 37 11.43 1.55 2.17
C ILE A 37 12.52 1.84 3.20
N ALA A 38 12.22 2.58 4.28
CA ALA A 38 13.18 2.87 5.35
C ALA A 38 13.72 1.58 5.97
N LEU A 39 12.84 0.62 6.30
CA LEU A 39 13.25 -0.65 6.87
C LEU A 39 14.14 -1.44 5.90
N LEU A 40 13.78 -1.50 4.63
CA LEU A 40 14.58 -2.19 3.62
C LEU A 40 15.93 -1.51 3.36
N CYS A 41 16.05 -0.19 3.50
CA CYS A 41 17.35 0.48 3.45
C CYS A 41 18.32 -0.02 4.54
N LEU A 42 17.79 -0.56 5.66
CA LEU A 42 18.57 -1.17 6.72
C LEU A 42 18.79 -2.67 6.50
N LEU A 43 17.76 -3.40 6.05
CA LEU A 43 17.78 -4.85 5.95
C LEU A 43 18.42 -5.35 4.66
N ASP A 44 18.14 -4.68 3.54
CA ASP A 44 18.51 -5.08 2.19
C ASP A 44 18.60 -3.84 1.28
N PRO A 45 19.71 -3.08 1.35
CA PRO A 45 19.87 -1.88 0.53
C PRO A 45 19.91 -2.20 -0.97
N ASP A 46 20.30 -3.42 -1.35
CA ASP A 46 20.42 -3.83 -2.75
C ASP A 46 19.04 -4.00 -3.40
N ILE A 47 18.03 -4.53 -2.68
CA ILE A 47 16.65 -4.59 -3.22
C ILE A 47 16.06 -3.20 -3.44
N ILE A 48 16.41 -2.22 -2.60
CA ILE A 48 15.95 -0.84 -2.76
C ILE A 48 16.60 -0.17 -3.96
N ALA A 49 17.90 -0.35 -4.15
CA ALA A 49 18.59 0.17 -5.33
C ALA A 49 18.02 -0.42 -6.62
N GLU A 50 17.72 -1.72 -6.65
CA GLU A 50 17.11 -2.37 -7.80
C GLU A 50 15.66 -1.90 -8.02
N THR A 51 14.84 -1.82 -6.97
CA THR A 51 13.46 -1.30 -7.09
C THR A 51 13.45 0.16 -7.57
N ALA A 52 14.37 1.02 -7.10
CA ALA A 52 14.49 2.40 -7.57
C ALA A 52 14.84 2.45 -9.07
N LYS A 53 15.81 1.64 -9.49
CA LYS A 53 16.18 1.48 -10.91
C LYS A 53 15.00 1.04 -11.77
N LEU A 54 14.34 -0.05 -11.40
CA LEU A 54 13.19 -0.58 -12.14
C LEU A 54 12.05 0.44 -12.18
N THR A 55 11.84 1.22 -11.11
CA THR A 55 10.84 2.30 -11.10
C THR A 55 11.20 3.40 -12.12
N MET A 56 12.47 3.82 -12.19
CA MET A 56 12.89 4.86 -13.12
C MET A 56 12.83 4.44 -14.60
N GLU A 57 12.87 3.13 -14.88
CA GLU A 57 12.67 2.59 -16.22
C GLU A 57 11.21 2.72 -16.72
N LEU A 58 10.25 2.95 -15.83
CA LEU A 58 8.83 3.12 -16.17
C LEU A 58 8.45 4.55 -16.56
N PHE A 59 9.40 5.50 -16.48
CA PHE A 59 9.21 6.85 -16.99
C PHE A 59 9.01 6.84 -18.51
N SER A 60 8.34 7.87 -19.04
CA SER A 60 8.14 8.03 -20.48
C SER A 60 9.50 8.18 -21.17
N GLU A 61 10.40 8.87 -20.47
CA GLU A 61 11.83 8.95 -20.74
C GLU A 61 12.56 8.34 -19.54
N PRO A 62 13.14 7.13 -19.67
CA PRO A 62 13.82 6.45 -18.57
C PRO A 62 14.86 7.34 -17.89
N ARG A 63 14.83 7.36 -16.55
CA ARG A 63 15.73 8.18 -15.73
C ARG A 63 16.80 7.34 -15.07
N LYS A 64 17.92 7.97 -14.71
CA LYS A 64 18.92 7.34 -13.86
C LYS A 64 18.40 7.33 -12.43
N ALA A 65 18.21 6.15 -11.85
CA ALA A 65 17.90 6.02 -10.43
C ALA A 65 19.07 6.46 -9.54
N LEU A 66 18.72 6.97 -8.38
CA LEU A 66 19.63 7.38 -7.32
C LEU A 66 20.71 8.36 -7.79
N ALA A 67 20.37 9.23 -8.74
CA ALA A 67 21.34 10.01 -9.50
C ALA A 67 22.19 10.97 -8.64
N ALA A 68 21.68 11.39 -7.48
CA ALA A 68 22.38 12.30 -6.59
C ALA A 68 23.21 11.60 -5.49
N LEU A 69 23.25 10.25 -5.47
CA LEU A 69 24.15 9.53 -4.58
C LEU A 69 25.58 9.52 -5.13
N ALA A 70 26.53 9.85 -4.27
CA ALA A 70 27.94 9.58 -4.52
C ALA A 70 28.25 8.09 -4.32
N SER A 71 29.36 7.62 -4.91
CA SER A 71 29.79 6.22 -4.78
C SER A 71 29.97 5.85 -3.31
N GLY A 72 29.32 4.76 -2.87
CA GLY A 72 29.32 4.28 -1.50
C GLY A 72 28.21 4.87 -0.63
N GLU A 73 27.53 5.94 -1.04
CA GLU A 73 26.38 6.47 -0.31
C GLU A 73 25.16 5.55 -0.39
N GLU A 74 25.09 4.67 -1.41
CA GLU A 74 24.07 3.62 -1.50
C GLU A 74 24.12 2.62 -0.34
N ARG A 75 25.25 2.54 0.36
CA ARG A 75 25.41 1.71 1.57
C ARG A 75 25.08 2.45 2.86
N VAL A 76 24.74 3.75 2.79
CA VAL A 76 24.33 4.56 3.94
C VAL A 76 22.80 4.61 3.96
N PRO A 77 22.11 3.93 4.91
CA PRO A 77 20.65 3.76 4.88
C PRO A 77 19.87 5.07 4.76
N ALA A 78 20.28 6.10 5.51
CA ALA A 78 19.63 7.41 5.45
C ALA A 78 19.74 8.07 4.06
N ARG A 79 20.91 7.97 3.41
CA ARG A 79 21.15 8.55 2.08
C ARG A 79 20.39 7.79 1.00
N LEU A 80 20.42 6.45 1.06
CA LEU A 80 19.64 5.60 0.17
C LEU A 80 18.14 5.89 0.30
N PHE A 81 17.62 6.00 1.52
CA PHE A 81 16.23 6.35 1.79
C PHE A 81 15.84 7.71 1.23
N GLU A 82 16.60 8.77 1.54
CA GLU A 82 16.34 10.13 1.05
C GLU A 82 16.22 10.15 -0.47
N GLN A 83 17.21 9.59 -1.16
CA GLN A 83 17.24 9.61 -2.61
C GLN A 83 16.15 8.73 -3.24
N THR A 84 15.87 7.58 -2.63
CA THR A 84 14.76 6.70 -3.07
C THR A 84 13.42 7.42 -2.97
N MET A 85 13.17 8.15 -1.88
CA MET A 85 11.94 8.92 -1.71
C MET A 85 11.79 10.06 -2.73
N LEU A 86 12.89 10.71 -3.11
CA LEU A 86 12.90 11.73 -4.17
C LEU A 86 12.56 11.12 -5.54
N ASP A 87 13.16 9.98 -5.86
CA ASP A 87 12.89 9.25 -7.10
C ASP A 87 11.40 8.81 -7.15
N PHE A 88 10.86 8.28 -6.04
CA PHE A 88 9.45 7.92 -5.94
C PHE A 88 8.51 9.12 -6.07
N ALA A 89 8.83 10.25 -5.44
CA ALA A 89 8.05 11.46 -5.55
C ALA A 89 8.02 11.97 -7.01
N ALA A 90 9.15 11.94 -7.70
CA ALA A 90 9.24 12.28 -9.12
C ALA A 90 8.40 11.34 -9.99
N PHE A 91 8.39 10.03 -9.68
CA PHE A 91 7.57 9.05 -10.40
C PHE A 91 6.08 9.29 -10.16
N GLN A 92 5.66 9.51 -8.92
CA GLN A 92 4.27 9.83 -8.60
C GLN A 92 3.79 11.09 -9.33
N GLN A 93 4.63 12.14 -9.39
CA GLN A 93 4.32 13.36 -10.13
C GLN A 93 4.10 13.08 -11.62
N GLU A 94 4.99 12.33 -12.27
CA GLU A 94 4.80 11.99 -13.69
C GLU A 94 3.55 11.14 -13.91
N MET A 95 3.25 10.19 -13.01
CA MET A 95 2.03 9.39 -13.10
C MET A 95 0.76 10.24 -12.98
N ALA A 96 0.79 11.29 -12.14
CA ALA A 96 -0.29 12.27 -12.04
C ALA A 96 -0.40 13.09 -13.32
N ASP A 97 0.71 13.58 -13.87
CA ASP A 97 0.74 14.36 -15.10
C ASP A 97 0.20 13.58 -16.32
N ARG A 98 0.41 12.26 -16.35
CA ARG A 98 -0.11 11.36 -17.40
C ARG A 98 -1.61 11.09 -17.29
N LYS A 99 -2.28 11.50 -16.20
CA LYS A 99 -3.72 11.31 -15.98
C LYS A 99 -4.41 12.65 -15.73
N PRO A 100 -4.56 13.50 -16.75
CA PRO A 100 -5.16 14.84 -16.60
C PRO A 100 -6.64 14.79 -16.20
N ASP A 101 -7.31 13.64 -16.39
CA ASP A 101 -8.68 13.36 -15.98
C ASP A 101 -8.78 12.88 -14.52
N TRP A 102 -7.65 12.57 -13.87
CA TRP A 102 -7.63 12.19 -12.47
C TRP A 102 -7.81 13.43 -11.59
N VAL A 103 -8.96 13.50 -10.94
CA VAL A 103 -9.25 14.51 -9.92
C VAL A 103 -8.88 13.91 -8.57
N GLU A 104 -7.94 14.54 -7.87
CA GLU A 104 -7.59 14.15 -6.51
C GLU A 104 -8.87 14.20 -5.63
N PRO A 105 -9.24 13.10 -4.93
CA PRO A 105 -10.43 13.08 -4.11
C PRO A 105 -10.39 14.18 -3.05
N GLY A 106 -11.23 15.20 -3.23
CA GLY A 106 -11.31 16.35 -2.34
C GLY A 106 -11.66 15.99 -0.89
N ASN A 107 -11.15 16.81 0.03
CA ASN A 107 -11.35 16.82 1.49
C ASN A 107 -10.39 15.98 2.35
N LEU A 108 -9.13 15.92 1.98
CA LEU A 108 -8.10 16.06 3.00
C LEU A 108 -7.64 17.51 2.99
N ASP A 109 -7.41 18.08 4.17
CA ASP A 109 -6.65 19.33 4.22
C ASP A 109 -5.26 18.99 3.68
N ASN A 110 -5.03 19.23 2.38
CA ASN A 110 -3.79 18.82 1.69
C ASN A 110 -2.57 19.31 2.47
N GLN A 111 -2.68 20.44 3.20
CA GLN A 111 -1.66 20.94 4.10
C GLN A 111 -1.37 20.01 5.29
N GLN A 112 -2.40 19.43 5.93
CA GLN A 112 -2.22 18.48 7.03
C GLN A 112 -1.60 17.16 6.57
N VAL A 113 -2.01 16.65 5.40
CA VAL A 113 -1.44 15.41 4.85
C VAL A 113 0.01 15.62 4.43
N MET A 114 0.31 16.73 3.76
CA MET A 114 1.69 17.09 3.43
C MET A 114 2.53 17.27 4.69
N ALA A 115 2.03 17.97 5.70
CA ALA A 115 2.74 18.15 6.97
C ALA A 115 3.01 16.81 7.68
N ALA A 116 2.01 15.93 7.77
CA ALA A 116 2.18 14.61 8.36
C ALA A 116 3.20 13.75 7.58
N THR A 117 3.18 13.84 6.24
CA THR A 117 4.14 13.14 5.36
C THR A 117 5.56 13.65 5.56
N MET A 118 5.74 14.97 5.67
CA MET A 118 7.06 15.57 5.95
C MET A 118 7.58 15.20 7.33
N ILE A 119 6.72 15.21 8.36
CA ILE A 119 7.07 14.79 9.72
C ILE A 119 7.53 13.33 9.73
N GLU A 120 6.77 12.43 9.08
CA GLU A 120 7.14 11.02 8.95
C GLU A 120 8.47 10.84 8.22
N PHE A 121 8.67 11.57 7.11
CA PHE A 121 9.91 11.54 6.35
C PHE A 121 11.13 11.96 7.20
N ASP A 122 11.04 13.10 7.88
CA ASP A 122 12.11 13.58 8.76
C ASP A 122 12.36 12.61 9.93
N MET A 123 11.30 12.07 10.54
CA MET A 123 11.41 11.09 11.61
C MET A 123 12.15 9.83 11.13
N LEU A 124 11.82 9.29 9.96
CA LEU A 124 12.48 8.11 9.41
C LEU A 124 13.93 8.40 9.01
N ARG A 125 14.21 9.58 8.44
CA ARG A 125 15.59 10.01 8.16
C ARG A 125 16.46 10.00 9.42
N GLU A 126 15.93 10.50 10.55
CA GLU A 126 16.67 10.49 11.81
C GLU A 126 16.74 9.08 12.41
N ALA A 127 15.68 8.28 12.32
CA ALA A 127 15.69 6.89 12.78
C ALA A 127 16.77 6.04 12.10
N LEU A 128 17.00 6.26 10.80
CA LEU A 128 18.02 5.55 10.01
C LEU A 128 19.47 5.87 10.42
N LYS A 129 19.68 6.85 11.31
CA LYS A 129 21.00 7.19 11.87
C LYS A 129 21.25 6.52 13.22
N LEU A 130 20.24 5.88 13.81
CA LEU A 130 20.35 5.17 15.08
C LEU A 130 21.11 3.85 14.92
N PRO A 131 21.57 3.24 16.04
CA PRO A 131 22.04 1.86 16.03
C PRO A 131 21.01 0.92 15.39
N PHE A 132 21.48 -0.10 14.70
CA PHE A 132 20.67 -0.93 13.80
C PHE A 132 19.36 -1.46 14.43
N VAL A 133 19.43 -2.06 15.62
CA VAL A 133 18.24 -2.59 16.32
C VAL A 133 17.29 -1.47 16.75
N GLU A 134 17.81 -0.34 17.23
CA GLU A 134 17.02 0.83 17.62
C GLU A 134 16.33 1.48 16.41
N ALA A 135 17.01 1.52 15.27
CA ALA A 135 16.46 2.00 14.02
C ALA A 135 15.27 1.14 13.57
N VAL A 136 15.42 -0.19 13.59
CA VAL A 136 14.33 -1.13 13.28
C VAL A 136 13.16 -0.95 14.24
N ALA A 137 13.41 -0.87 15.55
CA ALA A 137 12.38 -0.65 16.56
C ALA A 137 11.58 0.64 16.33
N THR A 138 12.28 1.72 15.98
CA THR A 138 11.68 3.02 15.70
C THR A 138 10.82 2.97 14.45
N ILE A 139 11.31 2.35 13.37
CA ILE A 139 10.57 2.21 12.11
C ILE A 139 9.34 1.30 12.26
N CYS A 140 9.42 0.27 13.09
CA CYS A 140 8.30 -0.61 13.39
C CYS A 140 7.24 -0.02 14.33
N THR A 141 7.44 1.18 14.88
CA THR A 141 6.43 1.80 15.75
C THR A 141 5.15 2.11 14.94
N PRO A 142 3.96 1.63 15.34
CA PRO A 142 2.75 1.80 14.55
C PRO A 142 2.37 3.28 14.36
N THR A 143 2.06 3.67 13.13
CA THR A 143 1.31 4.91 12.85
C THR A 143 -0.18 4.65 12.97
N THR A 144 -0.94 5.59 13.51
CA THR A 144 -2.41 5.49 13.61
C THR A 144 -3.02 5.30 12.21
N TYR A 145 -3.49 4.09 11.90
CA TYR A 145 -4.12 3.79 10.61
C TYR A 145 -5.60 4.21 10.63
N GLN A 146 -5.94 5.31 9.93
CA GLN A 146 -7.31 5.86 9.88
C GLN A 146 -8.08 5.51 8.58
N MET A 147 -7.50 4.70 7.69
CA MET A 147 -8.03 4.49 6.34
C MET A 147 -9.32 3.65 6.29
N GLY A 148 -9.45 2.64 7.16
CA GLY A 148 -10.57 1.68 7.10
C GLY A 148 -11.96 2.31 7.27
N GLU A 149 -12.11 3.19 8.26
CA GLU A 149 -13.41 3.83 8.56
C GLU A 149 -13.86 4.83 7.48
N ARG A 150 -12.92 5.52 6.83
CA ARG A 150 -13.25 6.51 5.80
C ARG A 150 -13.75 5.86 4.51
N VAL A 151 -13.17 4.72 4.12
CA VAL A 151 -13.63 3.94 2.96
C VAL A 151 -15.05 3.42 3.21
N ALA A 152 -15.31 2.84 4.39
CA ALA A 152 -16.64 2.36 4.74
C ALA A 152 -17.69 3.48 4.69
N ALA A 153 -17.39 4.65 5.27
CA ALA A 153 -18.27 5.81 5.22
C ALA A 153 -18.57 6.28 3.78
N GLY A 154 -17.55 6.32 2.92
CA GLY A 154 -17.73 6.65 1.50
C GLY A 154 -18.58 5.63 0.75
N MET A 155 -18.36 4.33 0.98
CA MET A 155 -19.15 3.26 0.35
C MET A 155 -20.63 3.32 0.78
N HIS A 156 -20.89 3.64 2.04
CA HIS A 156 -22.25 3.89 2.52
C HIS A 156 -22.91 5.07 1.81
N ALA A 157 -22.16 6.15 1.56
CA ALA A 157 -22.70 7.30 0.85
C ALA A 157 -23.06 6.96 -0.61
N VAL A 158 -22.24 6.15 -1.29
CA VAL A 158 -22.54 5.64 -2.64
C VAL A 158 -23.80 4.79 -2.65
N LEU A 159 -23.89 3.79 -1.78
CA LEU A 159 -25.07 2.93 -1.68
C LEU A 159 -26.33 3.75 -1.42
N LYS A 160 -26.27 4.71 -0.49
CA LYS A 160 -27.40 5.60 -0.18
C LYS A 160 -27.84 6.45 -1.37
N ARG A 161 -26.91 6.87 -2.22
CA ARG A 161 -27.18 7.74 -3.37
C ARG A 161 -27.73 6.98 -4.58
N ASP A 162 -27.29 5.74 -4.78
CA ASP A 162 -27.68 4.92 -5.93
C ASP A 162 -28.51 3.71 -5.48
N PRO A 163 -29.85 3.78 -5.57
CA PRO A 163 -30.73 2.71 -5.12
C PRO A 163 -30.68 1.47 -6.02
N THR A 164 -30.05 1.54 -7.19
CA THR A 164 -29.92 0.39 -8.10
C THR A 164 -28.84 -0.59 -7.64
N LEU A 165 -27.88 -0.11 -6.85
CA LEU A 165 -26.84 -0.95 -6.25
C LEU A 165 -27.39 -1.73 -5.06
N ARG A 166 -27.22 -3.05 -5.06
CA ARG A 166 -27.60 -3.93 -3.93
C ARG A 166 -26.43 -4.17 -2.98
N TYR A 167 -25.22 -4.24 -3.53
CA TYR A 167 -24.01 -4.62 -2.81
C TYR A 167 -22.84 -3.71 -3.21
N ALA A 168 -22.04 -3.30 -2.23
CA ALA A 168 -20.71 -2.75 -2.46
C ALA A 168 -19.70 -3.68 -1.76
N ILE A 169 -18.76 -4.23 -2.52
CA ILE A 169 -17.72 -5.12 -2.00
C ILE A 169 -16.38 -4.39 -2.13
N ALA A 170 -15.72 -4.13 -1.00
CA ALA A 170 -14.39 -3.53 -0.97
C ALA A 170 -13.35 -4.53 -0.47
N GLY A 171 -12.17 -4.49 -1.09
CA GLY A 171 -10.94 -5.04 -0.53
C GLY A 171 -10.10 -3.93 0.14
N HIS A 172 -8.80 -4.20 0.32
CA HIS A 172 -7.76 -3.25 0.74
C HIS A 172 -7.73 -2.79 2.20
N THR A 173 -8.86 -2.66 2.91
CA THR A 173 -8.83 -2.10 4.28
C THR A 173 -8.69 -3.12 5.40
N HIS A 174 -8.35 -4.37 5.08
CA HIS A 174 -7.93 -5.45 6.00
C HIS A 174 -8.87 -5.78 7.20
N MET A 175 -10.03 -5.13 7.29
CA MET A 175 -11.02 -5.29 8.36
C MET A 175 -12.26 -6.02 7.85
N VAL A 176 -12.68 -7.09 8.54
CA VAL A 176 -13.93 -7.78 8.19
C VAL A 176 -15.08 -6.86 8.53
N ARG A 177 -15.95 -6.57 7.55
CA ARG A 177 -17.08 -5.68 7.76
C ARG A 177 -18.29 -6.11 6.95
N ILE A 178 -19.44 -6.10 7.61
CA ILE A 178 -20.73 -6.38 7.01
C ILE A 178 -21.70 -5.34 7.57
N ASP A 179 -21.98 -4.32 6.78
CA ASP A 179 -22.83 -3.21 7.19
C ASP A 179 -24.11 -3.24 6.36
N LEU A 180 -25.25 -3.27 7.05
CA LEU A 180 -26.57 -3.11 6.43
C LEU A 180 -26.84 -1.62 6.21
N VAL A 181 -27.14 -1.26 4.96
CA VAL A 181 -27.41 0.12 4.54
C VAL A 181 -28.86 0.23 4.06
N ASN A 182 -29.47 1.40 4.23
CA ASN A 182 -30.85 1.69 3.80
C ASN A 182 -31.86 0.66 4.32
N ASN A 183 -31.95 0.51 5.65
CA ASN A 183 -32.85 -0.41 6.34
C ASN A 183 -32.70 -1.89 5.90
N GLY A 184 -31.51 -2.28 5.45
CA GLY A 184 -31.20 -3.65 5.03
C GLY A 184 -31.51 -3.94 3.56
N ALA A 185 -31.94 -2.95 2.77
CA ALA A 185 -32.13 -3.11 1.32
C ALA A 185 -30.81 -3.22 0.54
N GLN A 186 -29.72 -2.72 1.13
CA GLN A 186 -28.38 -2.71 0.55
C GLN A 186 -27.35 -3.18 1.58
N SER A 187 -26.20 -3.70 1.11
CA SER A 187 -25.13 -4.16 2.00
C SER A 187 -23.75 -3.69 1.53
N TYR A 188 -22.95 -3.21 2.48
CA TYR A 188 -21.51 -3.01 2.29
C TYR A 188 -20.76 -4.19 2.90
N LEU A 189 -19.87 -4.79 2.11
CA LEU A 189 -19.07 -5.94 2.47
C LEU A 189 -17.59 -5.61 2.32
N ASN A 190 -16.84 -5.96 3.35
CA ASN A 190 -15.39 -5.96 3.32
C ASN A 190 -14.88 -7.31 3.80
N THR A 191 -14.22 -8.02 2.90
CA THR A 191 -13.79 -9.39 3.14
C THR A 191 -12.44 -9.47 3.85
N ALA A 192 -11.86 -8.32 4.25
CA ALA A 192 -10.56 -8.23 4.90
C ALA A 192 -9.43 -8.91 4.10
N SER A 193 -8.31 -9.17 4.77
CA SER A 193 -7.33 -10.14 4.29
C SER A 193 -7.80 -11.55 4.55
N TRP A 194 -7.52 -12.45 3.61
CA TRP A 194 -7.67 -13.90 3.77
C TRP A 194 -6.39 -14.57 4.28
N SER A 195 -5.34 -13.79 4.56
CA SER A 195 -4.08 -14.24 5.11
C SER A 195 -3.99 -13.96 6.61
N THR A 196 -3.27 -14.80 7.33
CA THR A 196 -3.00 -14.61 8.75
C THR A 196 -2.17 -13.33 8.97
N ARG A 197 -2.59 -12.52 9.95
CA ARG A 197 -2.03 -11.20 10.26
C ARG A 197 -0.94 -11.28 11.33
N LEU A 198 0.02 -10.37 11.24
CA LEU A 198 1.11 -10.21 12.20
C LEU A 198 0.90 -8.92 12.98
N ALA A 199 1.06 -8.95 14.29
CA ALA A 199 1.22 -7.72 15.03
C ALA A 199 2.53 -7.06 14.63
N MET A 200 2.52 -5.74 14.46
CA MET A 200 3.77 -4.96 14.44
C MET A 200 4.49 -5.17 15.78
N PRO A 201 5.80 -5.47 15.79
CA PRO A 201 6.51 -5.68 17.05
C PRO A 201 6.53 -4.37 17.84
N ALA A 202 6.28 -4.46 19.14
CA ALA A 202 6.47 -3.33 20.03
C ALA A 202 7.97 -2.97 20.08
N PRO A 203 8.35 -1.70 20.36
CA PRO A 203 9.76 -1.30 20.39
C PRO A 203 10.64 -2.16 21.31
N GLY A 204 10.10 -2.66 22.43
CA GLY A 204 10.82 -3.54 23.37
C GLY A 204 10.93 -5.02 22.94
N GLU A 205 10.22 -5.41 21.89
CA GLU A 205 10.24 -6.79 21.34
C GLU A 205 11.28 -6.93 20.22
N VAL A 206 11.80 -5.82 19.69
CA VAL A 206 12.81 -5.83 18.64
C VAL A 206 14.18 -6.15 19.23
N ASN A 207 14.73 -7.27 18.79
CA ASN A 207 16.04 -7.79 19.19
C ASN A 207 16.75 -8.39 17.97
N ASP A 208 18.01 -8.77 18.12
CA ASP A 208 18.84 -9.30 17.02
C ASP A 208 18.20 -10.50 16.32
N ALA A 209 17.54 -11.39 17.06
CA ALA A 209 16.90 -12.57 16.48
C ALA A 209 15.69 -12.21 15.61
N LEU A 210 14.87 -11.25 16.03
CA LEU A 210 13.76 -10.74 15.22
C LEU A 210 14.27 -9.99 13.99
N VAL A 211 15.33 -9.20 14.14
CA VAL A 211 15.94 -8.47 13.02
C VAL A 211 16.52 -9.43 12.00
N GLU A 212 17.17 -10.51 12.44
CA GLU A 212 17.66 -11.55 11.53
C GLU A 212 16.50 -12.28 10.84
N TRP A 213 15.39 -12.53 11.55
CA TRP A 213 14.18 -13.05 10.93
C TRP A 213 13.60 -12.08 9.88
N PHE A 214 13.69 -10.76 10.06
CA PHE A 214 13.27 -9.80 9.03
C PHE A 214 14.15 -9.86 7.78
N ARG A 215 15.45 -10.07 7.90
CA ARG A 215 16.35 -10.24 6.73
C ARG A 215 16.08 -11.55 5.99
N HIS A 216 15.85 -12.61 6.74
CA HIS A 216 15.72 -13.96 6.22
C HIS A 216 14.48 -14.67 6.79
N PRO A 217 13.28 -14.21 6.42
CA PRO A 217 12.06 -14.85 6.88
C PRO A 217 12.00 -16.30 6.38
N ASP A 218 11.83 -17.24 7.31
CA ASP A 218 11.69 -18.67 7.01
C ASP A 218 10.29 -18.96 6.43
N TRP A 219 10.11 -18.66 5.13
CA TRP A 219 8.84 -18.85 4.44
C TRP A 219 8.41 -20.31 4.31
N GLU A 220 9.31 -21.27 4.52
CA GLU A 220 8.98 -22.70 4.43
C GLU A 220 8.25 -23.19 5.68
N ASN A 221 8.61 -22.67 6.86
CA ASN A 221 7.99 -23.04 8.13
C ASN A 221 6.99 -22.00 8.65
N VAL A 222 6.81 -20.89 7.94
CA VAL A 222 5.80 -19.89 8.27
C VAL A 222 4.43 -20.37 7.76
N PRO A 223 3.46 -20.67 8.66
CA PRO A 223 2.13 -21.18 8.29
C PRO A 223 1.27 -20.17 7.51
N LEU A 224 1.81 -18.98 7.32
CA LEU A 224 1.16 -17.83 6.72
C LEU A 224 1.27 -17.83 5.18
N ARG A 225 1.94 -18.82 4.53
CA ARG A 225 2.17 -18.90 3.07
C ARG A 225 0.87 -19.13 2.27
N ASP A 226 -0.14 -18.33 2.50
CA ASP A 226 -1.15 -18.04 1.50
C ASP A 226 -0.47 -17.18 0.44
N VAL A 227 -0.04 -17.85 -0.62
CA VAL A 227 0.21 -17.20 -1.90
C VAL A 227 -1.12 -16.54 -2.26
N THR A 228 -1.17 -15.21 -2.29
CA THR A 228 -2.36 -14.50 -2.77
C THR A 228 -2.62 -14.95 -4.20
N GLN A 229 -3.47 -15.96 -4.36
CA GLN A 229 -3.95 -16.39 -5.66
C GLN A 229 -5.10 -15.43 -5.99
N PHE A 230 -4.94 -14.65 -7.06
CA PHE A 230 -6.03 -13.83 -7.56
C PHE A 230 -7.20 -14.74 -7.96
N ALA A 231 -8.20 -14.85 -7.09
CA ALA A 231 -9.42 -15.58 -7.35
C ALA A 231 -10.39 -14.67 -8.12
N PHE A 232 -10.56 -14.94 -9.41
CA PHE A 232 -11.58 -14.28 -10.21
C PHE A 232 -12.90 -15.01 -9.99
N ALA A 233 -13.85 -14.37 -9.29
CA ALA A 233 -15.20 -14.89 -9.12
C ALA A 233 -16.08 -14.47 -10.31
N MET A 234 -16.62 -15.45 -11.03
CA MET A 234 -17.66 -15.22 -12.04
C MET A 234 -19.02 -15.26 -11.35
N ILE A 235 -19.68 -14.11 -11.24
CA ILE A 235 -21.02 -13.99 -10.66
C ILE A 235 -22.04 -14.29 -11.77
N ASN A 236 -22.67 -15.46 -11.71
CA ASN A 236 -23.81 -15.78 -12.56
C ASN A 236 -25.10 -15.26 -11.91
N SER A 237 -25.93 -14.55 -12.67
CA SER A 237 -27.28 -14.20 -12.24
C SER A 237 -28.18 -15.45 -12.31
N SER A 238 -28.83 -15.79 -11.20
CA SER A 238 -29.90 -16.79 -11.19
C SER A 238 -31.23 -16.19 -11.67
N ALA A 239 -32.21 -17.08 -11.90
CA ALA A 239 -33.40 -16.94 -12.75
C ALA A 239 -34.41 -15.80 -12.48
N GLU A 240 -34.17 -14.87 -11.55
CA GLU A 240 -35.17 -13.85 -11.16
C GLU A 240 -34.94 -12.44 -11.76
N GLY A 241 -33.98 -12.28 -12.66
CA GLY A 241 -33.82 -11.05 -13.45
C GLY A 241 -32.38 -10.76 -13.87
N PRO A 242 -32.16 -9.80 -14.78
CA PRO A 242 -30.82 -9.41 -15.19
C PRO A 242 -30.10 -8.75 -14.01
N SER A 243 -29.12 -9.43 -13.44
CA SER A 243 -28.15 -8.81 -12.53
C SER A 243 -26.93 -8.39 -13.33
N SER A 244 -26.47 -7.16 -13.15
CA SER A 244 -25.19 -6.68 -13.67
C SER A 244 -24.19 -6.51 -12.53
N ALA A 245 -22.93 -6.83 -12.81
CA ALA A 245 -21.80 -6.49 -11.96
C ALA A 245 -20.87 -5.61 -12.79
N SER A 246 -20.31 -4.59 -12.16
CA SER A 246 -19.34 -3.72 -12.78
C SER A 246 -18.10 -3.65 -11.92
N LEU A 247 -16.93 -3.70 -12.56
CA LEU A 247 -15.68 -3.38 -11.92
C LEU A 247 -15.57 -1.87 -11.84
N CYS A 248 -15.48 -1.35 -10.61
CA CYS A 248 -15.39 0.09 -10.38
C CYS A 248 -14.06 0.45 -9.74
N VAL A 249 -13.44 1.54 -10.20
CA VAL A 249 -12.35 2.19 -9.47
C VAL A 249 -12.96 3.08 -8.41
N TRP A 250 -12.52 2.89 -7.16
CA TRP A 250 -12.83 3.80 -6.08
C TRP A 250 -12.02 5.09 -6.28
N GLU A 251 -12.72 6.21 -6.48
CA GLU A 251 -12.10 7.51 -6.71
C GLU A 251 -12.11 8.40 -5.47
N GLY A 252 -12.83 8.03 -4.39
CA GLY A 252 -12.49 8.46 -3.03
C GLY A 252 -13.53 9.29 -2.26
N GLY A 253 -13.15 9.57 -1.00
CA GLY A 253 -13.77 10.55 -0.09
C GLY A 253 -14.88 10.03 0.83
N LEU A 254 -15.16 10.78 1.91
CA LEU A 254 -16.31 10.55 2.82
C LEU A 254 -17.67 10.61 2.09
N LYS A 255 -17.71 11.33 0.96
CA LYS A 255 -18.91 11.47 0.12
C LYS A 255 -19.05 10.37 -0.92
N GLY A 256 -17.96 9.64 -1.16
CA GLY A 256 -17.84 8.51 -2.08
C GLY A 256 -18.07 8.83 -3.55
N SER A 257 -17.11 8.43 -4.38
CA SER A 257 -17.24 8.40 -5.83
C SER A 257 -16.56 7.16 -6.41
N TYR A 258 -17.09 6.69 -7.52
CA TYR A 258 -16.53 5.58 -8.26
C TYR A 258 -16.70 5.81 -9.76
N ARG A 259 -15.80 5.21 -10.54
CA ARG A 259 -15.90 5.15 -11.99
C ARG A 259 -15.95 3.72 -12.47
N VAL A 260 -16.92 3.42 -13.34
CA VAL A 260 -17.08 2.10 -13.95
C VAL A 260 -15.94 1.87 -14.95
N LEU A 261 -15.26 0.74 -14.84
CA LEU A 261 -14.21 0.31 -15.75
C LEU A 261 -14.67 -0.75 -16.75
N ALA A 262 -15.48 -1.71 -16.29
CA ALA A 262 -15.95 -2.86 -17.06
C ALA A 262 -17.27 -3.38 -16.50
#